data_AF-A0A7R9VGI2-F1
#
_entry.id   AF-A0A7R9VGI2-F1
#
_cell.length_a   1.000
_cell.length_b   1.000
_cell.length_c   1.000
_cell.angle_alpha   90.00
_cell.angle_beta   90.00
_cell.angle_gamma   90.00
#
_symmetry.space_group_name_H-M   'P 1'
#
loop_
_entity.id
_entity.type
_entity.pdbx_description
1 polymer ?
#
loop_
_entity_poly.entity_id
_entity_poly.type
_entity_poly.pdbx_seq_one_letter_code
_entity_poly.pdbx_strand_id
1 'polypeptide(L)'
;MSGDWSNVTIDFTDHDESSNLFDPNYTYSNDKYSCIRGFFFAHVVFCYLIFLSGIGCFVTRVAPQRFKWLHSWFGRIYILSMLWSTVTSTLITNTGLPLATIISFGAVMGGLTVGWIAIIIHKQKMERSAITLVHEKLLQQSSKGIDNESDLNQMLQDAKVEVAESKTFKERFFSLKTLHGTLFFVSWMQITGRIFASNVSGDFT
;
A
#
# COMPACT_ATOMS: atom_id res chain seq x y z
N MET A 1 50.24 -2.58 -41.09
CA MET A 1 48.78 -2.55 -41.28
C MET A 1 48.28 -1.20 -40.82
N SER A 2 48.26 -0.24 -41.73
CA SER A 2 47.82 1.15 -41.51
C SER A 2 46.38 1.26 -41.98
N GLY A 3 45.44 1.36 -41.03
CA GLY A 3 44.02 1.60 -41.32
C GLY A 3 43.79 3.07 -41.63
N ASP A 4 43.30 3.33 -42.83
CA ASP A 4 42.86 4.61 -43.33
C ASP A 4 41.50 4.95 -42.68
N TRP A 5 41.42 6.07 -41.95
CA TRP A 5 40.22 6.57 -41.28
C TRP A 5 39.62 7.78 -42.02
N SER A 6 39.92 7.94 -43.31
CA SER A 6 39.34 9.02 -44.11
C SER A 6 37.96 8.61 -44.64
N ASN A 7 36.95 9.40 -44.25
CA ASN A 7 35.56 9.39 -44.72
C ASN A 7 34.59 8.40 -44.05
N VAL A 8 34.28 8.66 -42.78
CA VAL A 8 32.90 8.46 -42.29
C VAL A 8 32.16 9.78 -42.49
N THR A 9 31.56 9.96 -43.66
CA THR A 9 30.65 11.06 -43.92
C THR A 9 29.35 10.74 -43.19
N ILE A 10 29.04 11.49 -42.14
CA ILE A 10 27.75 11.38 -41.45
C ILE A 10 26.69 11.89 -42.42
N ASP A 11 25.92 10.97 -42.98
CA ASP A 11 24.79 11.27 -43.85
C ASP A 11 23.62 11.76 -42.98
N PHE A 12 23.43 13.07 -42.94
CA PHE A 12 22.32 13.70 -42.20
C PHE A 12 20.98 13.63 -42.96
N THR A 13 20.96 13.05 -44.16
CA THR A 13 19.79 12.99 -45.05
C THR A 13 18.94 11.73 -44.86
N ASP A 14 19.36 10.77 -44.04
CA ASP A 14 18.60 9.56 -43.70
C ASP A 14 17.55 9.76 -42.58
N HIS A 15 17.29 11.00 -42.16
CA HIS A 15 16.25 11.33 -41.18
C HIS A 15 14.93 11.76 -41.84
N ASP A 16 14.48 11.02 -42.85
CA ASP A 16 13.17 11.18 -43.49
C ASP A 16 12.08 10.25 -42.90
N GLU A 17 12.16 9.95 -41.60
CA GLU A 17 11.01 9.43 -40.85
C GLU A 17 10.61 10.41 -39.74
N SER A 18 9.42 10.99 -39.91
CA SER A 18 8.59 11.70 -38.92
C SER A 18 9.16 11.69 -37.50
N SER A 19 9.86 12.77 -37.18
CA SER A 19 10.64 12.98 -35.97
C SER A 19 9.80 12.98 -34.68
N ASN A 20 9.68 11.80 -34.07
CA ASN A 20 9.29 11.63 -32.65
C ASN A 20 10.44 11.97 -31.68
N LEU A 21 11.56 12.53 -32.18
CA LEU A 21 12.77 12.84 -31.41
C LEU A 21 12.53 13.93 -30.34
N PHE A 22 11.45 14.70 -30.47
CA PHE A 22 10.98 15.70 -29.52
C PHE A 22 9.53 15.47 -29.09
N ASP A 23 9.09 14.22 -28.93
CA ASP A 23 7.78 13.96 -28.33
C ASP A 23 7.84 14.27 -26.82
N PRO A 24 7.12 15.29 -26.31
CA PRO A 24 7.09 15.62 -24.88
C PRO A 24 6.46 14.52 -24.02
N ASN A 25 5.95 13.44 -24.62
CA ASN A 25 5.45 12.28 -23.91
C ASN A 25 6.53 11.27 -23.52
N TYR A 26 7.73 11.35 -24.12
CA TYR A 26 8.81 10.39 -23.91
C TYR A 26 10.17 11.08 -23.77
N THR A 27 10.92 10.72 -22.73
CA THR A 27 12.33 11.13 -22.60
C THR A 27 13.21 9.94 -22.96
N TYR A 28 14.15 10.14 -23.90
CA TYR A 28 15.12 9.14 -24.31
C TYR A 28 16.48 9.39 -23.63
N SER A 29 17.14 8.33 -23.17
CA SER A 29 18.53 8.38 -22.70
C SER A 29 19.26 7.14 -23.21
N ASN A 30 20.29 7.33 -24.04
CA ASN A 30 21.06 6.24 -24.69
C ASN A 30 20.16 5.21 -25.41
N ASP A 31 19.34 5.67 -26.36
CA ASP A 31 18.43 4.86 -27.20
C ASP A 31 17.37 4.04 -26.44
N LYS A 32 17.07 4.41 -25.19
CA LYS A 32 16.08 3.73 -24.35
C LYS A 32 15.11 4.72 -23.71
N TYR A 33 13.86 4.29 -23.51
CA TYR A 33 12.82 5.06 -22.81
C TYR A 33 13.22 5.27 -21.34
N SER A 34 13.51 6.53 -21.00
CA SER A 34 13.89 6.97 -19.65
C SER A 34 12.70 7.46 -18.84
N CYS A 35 11.68 8.02 -19.49
CA CYS A 35 10.42 8.42 -18.86
C CYS A 35 9.26 8.34 -19.86
N ILE A 36 8.13 7.77 -19.45
CA ILE A 36 6.85 7.89 -20.16
C ILE A 36 5.95 8.82 -19.34
N ARG A 37 5.65 10.00 -19.88
CA ARG A 37 4.94 11.08 -19.18
C ARG A 37 3.57 10.64 -18.65
N GLY A 38 2.86 9.80 -19.41
CA GLY A 38 1.56 9.26 -18.98
C GLY A 38 1.66 8.42 -17.70
N PHE A 39 2.67 7.56 -17.59
CA PHE A 39 2.89 6.74 -16.38
C PHE A 39 3.41 7.57 -15.21
N PHE A 40 4.15 8.65 -15.48
CA PHE A 40 4.52 9.63 -14.44
C PHE A 40 3.29 10.25 -13.77
N PHE A 41 2.35 10.78 -14.56
CA PHE A 41 1.12 11.34 -14.00
C PHE A 41 0.28 10.28 -13.28
N ALA A 42 0.18 9.07 -13.84
CA ALA A 42 -0.51 7.97 -13.18
C ALA A 42 0.13 7.63 -11.82
N HIS A 43 1.46 7.54 -11.76
CA HIS A 43 2.21 7.31 -10.52
C HIS A 43 1.93 8.40 -9.48
N VAL A 44 1.98 9.68 -9.88
CA VAL A 44 1.67 10.82 -9.01
C VAL A 44 0.23 10.75 -8.48
N VAL A 45 -0.75 10.43 -9.34
CA VAL A 45 -2.16 10.25 -8.92
C VAL A 45 -2.27 9.15 -7.86
N PHE A 46 -1.62 8.00 -8.07
CA PHE A 46 -1.62 6.93 -7.07
C PHE A 46 -0.93 7.35 -5.76
N CYS A 47 0.16 8.12 -5.82
CA CYS A 47 0.80 8.70 -4.63
C CYS A 47 -0.16 9.61 -3.83
N TYR A 48 -0.95 10.45 -4.51
CA TYR A 48 -1.99 11.23 -3.84
C TYR A 48 -3.10 10.37 -3.24
N LEU A 49 -3.53 9.30 -3.93
CA LEU A 49 -4.51 8.37 -3.38
C LEU A 49 -3.99 7.65 -2.13
N ILE A 50 -2.71 7.26 -2.10
CA ILE A 50 -2.04 6.70 -0.92
C ILE A 50 -2.04 7.72 0.22
N PHE A 51 -1.69 8.97 -0.07
CA PHE A 51 -1.68 10.04 0.93
C PHE A 51 -3.06 10.26 1.55
N LEU A 52 -4.09 10.47 0.73
CA LEU A 52 -5.46 10.74 1.16
C LEU A 52 -6.09 9.54 1.89
N SER A 53 -5.92 8.33 1.36
CA SER A 53 -6.42 7.11 2.01
C SER A 53 -5.71 6.84 3.34
N GLY A 54 -4.42 7.16 3.46
CA GLY A 54 -3.69 7.12 4.73
C GLY A 54 -4.27 8.07 5.77
N ILE A 55 -4.54 9.33 5.41
CA ILE A 55 -5.25 10.29 6.28
C ILE A 55 -6.62 9.74 6.67
N GLY A 56 -7.39 9.23 5.71
CA GLY A 56 -8.69 8.59 5.96
C GLY A 56 -8.58 7.44 6.97
N CYS A 57 -7.56 6.60 6.87
CA CYS A 57 -7.26 5.54 7.83
C CYS A 57 -6.95 6.07 9.24
N PHE A 58 -6.19 7.16 9.38
CA PHE A 58 -5.91 7.78 10.69
C PHE A 58 -7.16 8.38 11.31
N VAL A 59 -7.93 9.15 10.54
CA VAL A 59 -9.18 9.79 11.02
C VAL A 59 -10.19 8.72 11.44
N THR A 60 -10.42 7.71 10.61
CA THR A 60 -11.36 6.62 10.91
C THR A 60 -10.93 5.73 12.08
N ARG A 61 -9.64 5.74 12.44
CA ARG A 61 -9.14 5.05 13.63
C ARG A 61 -9.48 5.78 14.93
N VAL A 62 -9.51 7.11 14.90
CA VAL A 62 -9.91 7.94 16.04
C VAL A 62 -11.44 8.08 16.12
N ALA A 63 -12.12 7.96 14.97
CA ALA A 63 -13.56 8.10 14.87
C ALA A 63 -14.33 6.97 15.62
N PRO A 64 -15.59 7.23 16.02
CA PRO A 64 -16.42 6.26 16.72
C PRO A 64 -16.63 4.94 15.96
N GLN A 65 -17.02 3.90 16.71
CA GLN A 65 -17.16 2.50 16.26
C GLN A 65 -17.97 2.30 14.97
N ARG A 66 -18.88 3.23 14.65
CA ARG A 66 -19.71 3.23 13.44
C ARG A 66 -18.89 3.34 12.13
N PHE A 67 -17.69 3.90 12.17
CA PHE A 67 -16.86 4.11 10.98
C PHE A 67 -15.82 3.00 10.72
N LYS A 68 -15.88 1.87 11.46
CA LYS A 68 -14.96 0.73 11.26
C LYS A 68 -15.02 0.15 9.84
N TRP A 69 -16.20 0.17 9.21
CA TRP A 69 -16.36 -0.24 7.81
C TRP A 69 -15.56 0.67 6.87
N LEU A 70 -15.66 1.98 7.08
CA LEU A 70 -14.96 2.99 6.29
C LEU A 70 -13.43 2.87 6.44
N HIS A 71 -12.95 2.59 7.65
CA HIS A 71 -11.52 2.29 7.89
C HIS A 71 -11.03 1.11 7.04
N SER A 72 -11.83 0.04 6.95
CA SER A 72 -11.47 -1.12 6.12
C SER A 72 -11.42 -0.77 4.63
N TRP A 73 -12.31 0.09 4.14
CA TRP A 73 -12.29 0.55 2.75
C TRP A 73 -11.09 1.43 2.43
N PHE A 74 -10.78 2.42 3.28
CA PHE A 74 -9.58 3.23 3.09
C PHE A 74 -8.31 2.38 3.14
N GLY A 75 -8.24 1.37 4.00
CA GLY A 75 -7.12 0.44 4.04
C GLY A 75 -6.96 -0.36 2.74
N ARG A 76 -8.07 -0.80 2.12
CA ARG A 76 -8.03 -1.50 0.82
C ARG A 76 -7.58 -0.58 -0.31
N ILE A 77 -8.13 0.63 -0.36
CA ILE A 77 -7.76 1.65 -1.36
C ILE A 77 -6.26 1.96 -1.23
N TYR A 78 -5.76 2.13 -0.01
CA TYR A 78 -4.34 2.36 0.27
C TYR A 78 -3.46 1.26 -0.33
N ILE A 79 -3.78 -0.01 -0.07
CA ILE A 79 -3.03 -1.16 -0.60
C ILE A 79 -3.06 -1.21 -2.13
N LEU A 80 -4.25 -1.02 -2.73
CA LEU A 80 -4.40 -1.04 -4.18
C LEU A 80 -3.62 0.09 -4.82
N SER A 81 -3.71 1.31 -4.28
CA SER A 81 -2.95 2.45 -4.78
C SER A 81 -1.44 2.25 -4.62
N MET A 82 -0.97 1.61 -3.54
CA MET A 82 0.44 1.21 -3.37
C MET A 82 0.93 0.26 -4.46
N LEU A 83 0.13 -0.75 -4.80
CA LEU A 83 0.45 -1.71 -5.86
C LEU A 83 0.49 -1.01 -7.23
N TRP A 84 -0.51 -0.18 -7.54
CA TRP A 84 -0.54 0.56 -8.81
C TRP A 84 0.54 1.63 -8.91
N SER A 85 0.89 2.30 -7.80
CA SER A 85 2.05 3.20 -7.73
C SER A 85 3.36 2.46 -8.05
N THR A 86 3.50 1.23 -7.57
CA THR A 86 4.66 0.36 -7.86
C THR A 86 4.74 -0.03 -9.34
N VAL A 87 3.62 -0.47 -9.92
CA VAL A 87 3.52 -0.83 -11.34
C VAL A 87 3.86 0.37 -12.23
N THR A 88 3.23 1.52 -11.98
CA THR A 88 3.47 2.75 -12.75
C THR A 88 4.90 3.24 -12.63
N SER A 89 5.51 3.17 -11.43
CA SER A 89 6.93 3.51 -11.26
C SER A 89 7.87 2.58 -12.00
N THR A 90 7.54 1.30 -12.13
CA THR A 90 8.34 0.34 -12.91
C THR A 90 8.26 0.65 -14.40
N LEU A 91 7.08 1.06 -14.88
CA LEU A 91 6.85 1.45 -16.27
C LEU A 91 7.51 2.79 -16.65
N ILE A 92 7.74 3.69 -15.69
CA ILE A 92 8.47 4.95 -15.94
C ILE A 92 9.94 4.68 -16.28
N THR A 93 10.61 3.79 -15.54
CA THR A 93 12.04 3.50 -15.70
C THR A 93 12.27 2.16 -16.38
N ASN A 94 12.26 2.12 -17.73
CA ASN A 94 12.56 0.91 -18.48
C ASN A 94 14.09 0.62 -18.59
N THR A 95 14.91 1.58 -18.17
CA THR A 95 16.37 1.46 -18.05
C THR A 95 16.76 1.21 -16.59
N GLY A 96 16.71 -0.05 -16.14
CA GLY A 96 17.27 -0.51 -14.86
C GLY A 96 16.93 0.37 -13.65
N LEU A 97 15.93 -0.02 -12.85
CA LEU A 97 15.53 0.75 -11.67
C LEU A 97 16.74 1.08 -10.78
N PRO A 98 16.89 2.33 -10.31
CA PRO A 98 17.85 2.67 -9.28
C PRO A 98 17.73 1.69 -8.10
N LEU A 99 18.86 1.19 -7.61
CA LEU A 99 18.88 0.17 -6.54
C LEU A 99 18.04 0.61 -5.32
N ALA A 100 18.07 1.90 -4.98
CA ALA A 100 17.27 2.48 -3.91
C ALA A 100 15.75 2.28 -4.11
N THR A 101 15.27 2.34 -5.35
CA THR A 101 13.86 2.12 -5.70
C THR A 101 13.49 0.64 -5.57
N ILE A 102 14.36 -0.27 -6.01
CA ILE A 102 14.16 -1.72 -5.86
C ILE A 102 14.11 -2.12 -4.38
N ILE A 103 15.04 -1.60 -3.57
CA ILE A 103 15.05 -1.82 -2.12
C ILE A 103 13.75 -1.31 -1.48
N SER A 104 13.28 -0.13 -1.90
CA SER A 104 12.01 0.44 -1.41
C SER A 104 10.81 -0.45 -1.78
N PHE A 105 10.77 -1.01 -3.00
CA PHE A 105 9.74 -1.96 -3.38
C PHE A 105 9.79 -3.26 -2.59
N GLY A 106 10.98 -3.82 -2.42
CA GLY A 106 11.17 -5.01 -1.59
C GLY A 106 10.69 -4.80 -0.15
N ALA A 107 11.01 -3.64 0.43
CA ALA A 107 10.57 -3.26 1.77
C ALA A 107 9.04 -3.11 1.84
N VAL A 108 8.41 -2.46 0.86
CA VAL A 108 6.94 -2.31 0.80
C VAL A 108 6.26 -3.67 0.67
N MET A 109 6.66 -4.49 -0.31
CA MET A 109 6.07 -5.81 -0.53
C MET A 109 6.26 -6.75 0.67
N GLY A 110 7.43 -6.71 1.29
CA GLY A 110 7.71 -7.44 2.53
C GLY A 110 6.82 -6.95 3.69
N GLY A 111 6.73 -5.63 3.88
CA GLY A 111 5.91 -5.01 4.93
C GLY A 111 4.41 -5.34 4.78
N LEU A 112 3.87 -5.33 3.56
CA LEU A 112 2.49 -5.70 3.28
C LEU A 112 2.22 -7.18 3.61
N THR A 113 3.15 -8.06 3.24
CA THR A 113 3.05 -9.50 3.50
C THR A 113 3.05 -9.78 5.01
N VAL A 114 4.01 -9.21 5.74
CA VAL A 114 4.11 -9.33 7.20
C VAL A 114 2.88 -8.73 7.87
N GLY A 115 2.42 -7.56 7.42
CA GLY A 115 1.23 -6.89 7.94
C GLY A 115 -0.06 -7.69 7.76
N TRP A 116 -0.21 -8.38 6.62
CA TRP A 116 -1.35 -9.26 6.34
C TRP A 116 -1.34 -10.51 7.23
N ILE A 117 -0.19 -11.19 7.35
CA ILE A 117 -0.01 -12.34 8.23
C ILE A 117 -0.33 -11.96 9.68
N ALA A 118 0.17 -10.81 10.14
CA ALA A 118 -0.09 -10.29 11.48
C ALA A 118 -1.59 -10.09 11.76
N ILE A 119 -2.36 -9.57 10.79
CA ILE A 119 -3.81 -9.43 10.92
C ILE A 119 -4.51 -10.78 11.01
N ILE A 120 -4.13 -11.75 10.17
CA ILE A 120 -4.76 -13.08 10.17
C ILE A 120 -4.55 -13.75 11.52
N ILE A 121 -3.31 -13.76 12.02
CA ILE A 121 -2.99 -14.35 13.32
C ILE A 121 -3.77 -13.63 14.43
N HIS A 122 -3.83 -12.29 14.40
CA HIS A 122 -4.60 -11.53 15.36
C HIS A 122 -6.10 -11.86 15.34
N LYS A 123 -6.70 -11.96 14.15
CA LYS A 123 -8.12 -12.31 13.96
C LYS A 123 -8.41 -13.70 14.50
N GLN A 124 -7.58 -14.69 14.16
CA GLN A 124 -7.73 -16.06 14.64
C GLN A 124 -7.59 -16.16 16.16
N LYS A 125 -6.61 -15.45 16.76
CA LYS A 125 -6.45 -15.42 18.21
C LYS A 125 -7.67 -14.81 18.91
N MET A 126 -8.18 -13.70 18.39
CA MET A 126 -9.40 -13.06 18.91
C MET A 126 -10.63 -13.96 18.80
N GLU A 127 -10.79 -14.64 17.68
CA GLU A 127 -11.92 -15.53 17.43
C GLU A 127 -11.89 -16.75 18.35
N ARG A 128 -10.72 -17.38 18.53
CA ARG A 128 -10.57 -18.48 19.50
C ARG A 128 -10.92 -18.04 20.91
N SER A 129 -10.41 -16.90 21.37
CA SER A 129 -10.74 -16.37 22.71
C SER A 129 -12.23 -16.05 22.88
N ALA A 130 -12.87 -15.50 21.85
CA ALA A 130 -14.31 -15.21 21.90
C ALA A 130 -15.15 -16.50 21.93
N ILE A 131 -14.76 -17.52 21.16
CA ILE A 131 -15.43 -18.83 21.17
C ILE A 131 -15.32 -19.49 22.55
N THR A 132 -14.13 -19.46 23.17
CA THR A 132 -13.94 -20.00 24.53
C THR A 132 -14.84 -19.29 25.54
N LEU A 133 -14.93 -17.96 25.48
CA LEU A 133 -15.76 -17.17 26.39
C LEU A 133 -17.25 -17.43 26.18
N VAL A 134 -17.72 -17.53 24.93
CA VAL A 134 -19.11 -17.92 24.63
C VAL A 134 -19.38 -19.33 25.14
N HIS A 135 -18.48 -20.30 24.92
CA HIS A 135 -18.66 -21.67 25.39
C HIS A 135 -18.76 -21.75 26.93
N GLU A 136 -17.95 -20.99 27.66
CA GLU A 136 -18.07 -20.86 29.12
C GLU A 136 -19.43 -20.27 29.55
N LYS A 137 -19.89 -19.21 28.88
CA LYS A 137 -21.21 -18.61 29.14
C LYS A 137 -22.35 -19.57 28.84
N LEU A 138 -22.26 -20.36 27.78
CA LEU A 138 -23.25 -21.38 27.41
C LEU A 138 -23.35 -22.49 28.46
N LEU A 139 -22.21 -22.98 28.96
CA LEU A 139 -22.19 -23.99 30.03
C LEU A 139 -22.81 -23.46 31.33
N GLN A 140 -22.63 -22.17 31.63
CA GLN A 140 -23.24 -21.51 32.80
C GLN A 140 -24.73 -21.19 32.61
N GLN A 141 -25.17 -20.89 31.39
CA GLN A 141 -26.55 -20.52 31.04
C GLN A 141 -27.44 -21.69 30.62
N SER A 142 -26.99 -22.94 30.75
CA SER A 142 -27.67 -24.17 30.31
C SER A 142 -29.09 -24.43 30.89
N SER A 143 -29.70 -23.45 31.56
CA SER A 143 -31.10 -23.39 32.02
C SER A 143 -32.05 -22.59 31.11
N LYS A 144 -31.57 -21.76 30.16
CA LYS A 144 -32.44 -21.01 29.23
C LYS A 144 -32.07 -21.38 27.78
N GLY A 145 -33.01 -21.97 27.06
CA GLY A 145 -32.84 -22.35 25.65
C GLY A 145 -32.41 -21.16 24.79
N ILE A 146 -31.43 -21.38 23.93
CA ILE A 146 -30.97 -20.42 22.93
C ILE A 146 -31.59 -20.85 21.61
N ASP A 147 -32.63 -20.12 21.21
CA ASP A 147 -33.50 -20.57 20.14
C ASP A 147 -33.14 -20.00 18.76
N ASN A 148 -32.04 -19.22 18.59
CA ASN A 148 -31.70 -18.63 17.28
C ASN A 148 -30.19 -18.40 17.00
N GLU A 149 -29.79 -18.63 15.75
CA GLU A 149 -28.43 -18.38 15.20
C GLU A 149 -28.03 -16.88 15.26
N SER A 150 -29.01 -15.97 15.16
CA SER A 150 -28.80 -14.53 15.34
C SER A 150 -28.30 -14.18 16.74
N ASP A 151 -28.79 -14.88 17.76
CA ASP A 151 -28.45 -14.64 19.16
C ASP A 151 -27.01 -15.10 19.44
N LEU A 152 -26.62 -16.26 18.88
CA LEU A 152 -25.26 -16.76 18.96
C LEU A 152 -24.24 -15.81 18.30
N ASN A 153 -24.56 -15.25 17.13
CA ASN A 153 -23.70 -14.28 16.46
C ASN A 153 -23.56 -12.97 17.26
N GLN A 154 -24.62 -12.53 17.92
CA GLN A 154 -24.61 -11.36 18.79
C GLN A 154 -23.77 -11.61 20.05
N MET A 155 -23.95 -12.76 20.72
CA MET A 155 -23.11 -13.18 21.84
C MET A 155 -21.62 -13.27 21.47
N LEU A 156 -21.30 -13.73 20.27
CA LEU A 156 -19.93 -13.79 19.78
C LEU A 156 -19.34 -12.39 19.53
N GLN A 157 -20.13 -11.44 19.03
CA GLN A 157 -19.71 -10.04 18.88
C GLN A 157 -19.45 -9.40 20.24
N ASP A 158 -20.34 -9.61 21.20
CA ASP A 158 -20.22 -9.08 22.56
C ASP A 158 -19.01 -9.66 23.28
N ALA A 159 -18.79 -10.98 23.16
CA ALA A 159 -17.59 -11.64 23.67
C ALA A 159 -16.30 -11.10 23.02
N LYS A 160 -16.31 -10.78 21.71
CA LYS A 160 -15.16 -10.16 21.05
C LYS A 160 -14.86 -8.77 21.59
N VAL A 161 -15.89 -7.99 21.93
CA VAL A 161 -15.74 -6.67 22.58
C VAL A 161 -15.18 -6.84 23.99
N GLU A 162 -15.73 -7.76 24.78
CA GLU A 162 -15.30 -8.05 26.15
C GLU A 162 -13.84 -8.52 26.20
N VAL A 163 -13.42 -9.43 25.31
CA VAL A 163 -12.01 -9.86 25.17
C VAL A 163 -11.10 -8.72 24.73
N ALA A 164 -11.60 -7.75 23.96
CA ALA A 164 -10.80 -6.58 23.60
C ALA A 164 -10.66 -5.62 24.78
N GLU A 165 -11.70 -5.49 25.60
CA GLU A 165 -11.73 -4.62 26.78
C GLU A 165 -10.91 -5.18 27.95
N SER A 166 -10.89 -6.50 28.13
CA SER A 166 -10.14 -7.16 29.20
C SER A 166 -8.62 -7.09 29.03
N LYS A 167 -8.12 -6.71 27.85
CA LYS A 167 -6.68 -6.57 27.60
C LYS A 167 -6.11 -5.34 28.30
N THR A 168 -4.99 -5.55 28.99
CA THR A 168 -4.23 -4.49 29.64
C THR A 168 -3.64 -3.51 28.62
N PHE A 169 -3.30 -2.29 29.07
CA PHE A 169 -2.69 -1.28 28.19
C PHE A 169 -1.38 -1.78 27.53
N LYS A 170 -0.55 -2.53 28.25
CA LYS A 170 0.68 -3.12 27.71
C LYS A 170 0.37 -4.13 26.60
N GLU A 171 -0.63 -4.98 26.77
CA GLU A 171 -1.05 -5.95 25.75
C GLU A 171 -1.72 -5.28 24.54
N ARG A 172 -2.37 -4.14 24.73
CA ARG A 172 -2.91 -3.31 23.64
C ARG A 172 -1.78 -2.61 22.86
N PHE A 173 -0.76 -2.12 23.57
CA PHE A 173 0.37 -1.42 22.94
C PHE A 173 1.28 -2.39 22.16
N PHE A 174 1.63 -3.54 22.76
CA PHE A 174 2.39 -4.61 22.08
C PHE A 174 1.50 -5.55 21.26
N SER A 175 0.30 -5.11 20.88
CA SER A 175 -0.60 -5.90 20.05
C SER A 175 -0.12 -5.95 18.60
N LEU A 176 -0.34 -7.10 17.95
CA LEU A 176 -0.25 -7.26 16.49
C LEU A 176 -1.03 -6.18 15.73
N LYS A 177 -2.13 -5.67 16.31
CA LYS A 177 -2.91 -4.57 15.73
C LYS A 177 -2.17 -3.23 15.74
N THR A 178 -1.42 -2.96 16.80
CA THR A 178 -0.61 -1.75 16.92
C THR A 178 0.61 -1.85 16.01
N LEU A 179 1.28 -3.02 15.99
CA LEU A 179 2.37 -3.30 15.08
C LEU A 179 1.96 -3.12 13.60
N HIS A 180 0.81 -3.67 13.21
CA HIS A 180 0.25 -3.46 11.87
C HIS A 180 0.05 -1.96 11.58
N GLY A 181 -0.57 -1.21 12.50
CA GLY A 181 -0.77 0.23 12.32
C GLY A 181 0.55 1.01 12.19
N THR A 182 1.56 0.66 12.98
CA THR A 182 2.89 1.29 12.94
C THR A 182 3.60 1.02 11.61
N LEU A 183 3.56 -0.22 11.11
CA LEU A 183 4.14 -0.57 9.80
C LEU A 183 3.52 0.26 8.67
N PHE A 184 2.19 0.41 8.69
CA PHE A 184 1.48 1.23 7.70
C PHE A 184 1.79 2.72 7.85
N PHE A 185 1.92 3.22 9.07
CA PHE A 185 2.31 4.62 9.32
C PHE A 185 3.73 4.91 8.80
N VAL A 186 4.70 4.05 9.09
CA VAL A 186 6.08 4.21 8.59
C VAL A 186 6.11 4.19 7.06
N SER A 187 5.38 3.27 6.44
CA SER A 187 5.24 3.21 4.99
C SER A 187 4.61 4.49 4.40
N TRP A 188 3.53 4.99 5.01
CA TRP A 188 2.84 6.20 4.57
C TRP A 188 3.71 7.46 4.71
N MET A 189 4.49 7.57 5.80
CA MET A 189 5.40 8.70 6.03
C MET A 189 6.47 8.83 4.93
N GLN A 190 7.04 7.71 4.48
CA GLN A 190 8.05 7.71 3.42
C GLN A 190 7.52 8.25 2.08
N ILE A 191 6.24 8.03 1.80
CA ILE A 191 5.59 8.49 0.55
C ILE A 191 5.15 9.94 0.69
N THR A 192 4.56 10.28 1.84
CA THR A 192 4.09 11.63 2.15
C THR A 192 5.22 12.66 2.04
N GLY A 193 6.39 12.38 2.64
CA GLY A 193 7.53 13.28 2.55
C GLY A 193 7.99 13.54 1.11
N ARG A 194 7.89 12.54 0.23
CA ARG A 194 8.26 12.68 -1.19
C ARG A 194 7.26 13.51 -1.97
N ILE A 195 5.96 13.43 -1.68
CA ILE A 195 4.94 14.24 -2.37
C ILE A 195 5.20 15.74 -2.18
N PHE A 196 5.54 16.16 -0.96
CA PHE A 196 5.82 17.58 -0.67
C PHE A 196 7.20 18.06 -1.15
N ALA A 197 8.15 17.14 -1.32
CA ALA A 197 9.50 17.46 -1.79
C ALA A 197 9.67 17.36 -3.32
N SER A 198 8.68 16.82 -4.04
CA SER A 198 8.77 16.58 -5.49
C SER A 198 8.21 17.75 -6.30
N ASN A 199 8.92 18.16 -7.36
CA ASN A 199 8.40 19.11 -8.33
C ASN A 199 7.34 18.41 -9.22
N VAL A 200 6.09 18.88 -9.14
CA VAL A 200 4.93 18.28 -9.84
C VAL A 200 4.66 18.94 -11.20
N SER A 201 5.45 19.97 -11.57
CA SER A 201 5.26 20.74 -12.82
C SER A 201 5.34 19.89 -14.09
N GLY A 202 5.96 18.71 -14.04
CA GLY A 202 6.12 17.85 -15.21
C GLY A 202 7.03 18.46 -16.27
N ASP A 203 7.83 19.47 -15.90
CA ASP A 203 8.94 19.96 -16.69
C ASP A 203 10.11 18.97 -16.52
N PHE A 204 10.37 18.21 -17.58
CA PHE A 204 11.46 17.23 -17.65
C PHE A 204 12.66 17.80 -18.42
N THR A 205 12.93 19.09 -18.28
CA THR A 205 14.08 19.78 -18.88
C THR A 205 15.33 19.64 -18.02
#